data_AF-A0A955A9Y6-F1
#
_entry.id   AF-A0A955A9Y6-F1
#
_cell.length_a   1.000
_cell.length_b   1.000
_cell.length_c   1.000
_cell.angle_alpha   90.00
_cell.angle_beta   90.00
_cell.angle_gamma   90.00
#
_symmetry.space_group_name_H-M   'P 1'
#
loop_
_entity.id
_entity.type
_entity.pdbx_description
1 polymer ?
#
loop_
_entity_poly.entity_id
_entity_poly.type
_entity_poly.pdbx_seq_one_letter_code
_entity_poly.pdbx_strand_id
1 'polypeptide(L)' 'SFCSCSHGAGRVMSRNQARKQFTVEDHRKATEGIECRKDKDVIDETPMAYKDIDAVMEAQKELVEVVHTLKQIVCVKG' A
#
# COMPACT_ATOMS: atom_id res chain seq x y z
N SER A 1 -24.33 -2.08 -4.96
CA SER A 1 -23.65 -1.79 -3.68
C SER A 1 -24.60 -0.99 -2.80
N PHE A 2 -24.76 -1.31 -1.51
CA PHE A 2 -25.61 -0.54 -0.58
C PHE A 2 -24.92 0.78 -0.19
N CYS A 3 -24.63 1.62 -1.20
CA CYS A 3 -23.84 2.85 -1.07
C CYS A 3 -22.47 2.65 -0.38
N SER A 4 -21.79 1.54 -0.69
CA SER A 4 -20.47 1.23 -0.14
C SER A 4 -19.41 1.01 -1.22
N CYS A 5 -18.15 1.18 -0.85
CA CYS A 5 -16.98 0.99 -1.72
C CYS A 5 -15.81 0.40 -0.93
N SER A 6 -14.71 0.08 -1.63
CA SER A 6 -13.49 -0.44 -0.99
C SER A 6 -12.84 0.63 -0.14
N HIS A 7 -12.27 0.24 1.01
CA HIS A 7 -11.57 1.18 1.89
C HIS A 7 -10.14 1.53 1.39
N GLY A 8 -9.51 0.65 0.60
CA GLY A 8 -8.13 0.79 0.17
C GLY A 8 -7.66 -0.42 -0.65
N ALA A 9 -6.36 -0.49 -0.93
CA ALA A 9 -5.80 -1.52 -1.83
C ALA A 9 -6.01 -2.96 -1.32
N GLY A 10 -5.90 -3.17 -0.01
CA GLY A 10 -5.91 -4.51 0.58
C GLY A 10 -4.62 -5.29 0.32
N ARG A 11 -4.35 -6.27 1.17
CA ARG A 11 -3.11 -7.05 1.13
C ARG A 11 -3.20 -8.19 0.11
N VAL A 12 -2.09 -8.49 -0.55
CA VAL A 12 -1.93 -9.73 -1.36
C VAL A 12 -1.37 -10.89 -0.56
N MET A 13 -0.75 -10.60 0.60
CA MET A 13 -0.12 -11.61 1.44
C MET A 13 -0.20 -11.27 2.94
N SER A 14 -0.03 -12.28 3.78
CA SER A 14 0.02 -12.10 5.24
C SER A 14 1.23 -11.29 5.66
N ARG A 15 1.18 -10.68 6.85
CA ARG A 15 2.33 -9.96 7.43
C ARG A 15 3.54 -10.86 7.59
N ASN A 16 3.32 -12.09 8.10
CA ASN A 16 4.39 -13.07 8.29
C ASN A 16 5.04 -13.49 6.98
N GLN A 17 4.26 -13.62 5.90
CA GLN A 17 4.80 -13.92 4.58
C GLN A 17 5.62 -12.76 4.04
N ALA A 18 5.12 -11.53 4.16
CA ALA A 18 5.85 -10.33 3.73
C ALA A 18 7.21 -10.20 4.46
N ARG A 19 7.26 -10.43 5.79
CA ARG A 19 8.51 -10.41 6.57
C ARG A 19 9.52 -11.48 6.15
N LYS A 20 9.06 -12.62 5.63
CA LYS A 20 9.92 -13.69 5.13
C LYS A 20 10.42 -13.45 3.72
N GLN A 21 9.60 -12.78 2.90
CA GLN A 21 9.85 -12.61 1.47
C GLN A 21 10.66 -11.35 1.14
N PHE A 22 10.45 -10.26 1.89
CA PHE A 22 11.08 -8.97 1.59
C PHE A 22 12.19 -8.64 2.57
N THR A 23 13.16 -7.90 2.07
CA THR A 23 14.27 -7.35 2.85
C THR A 23 14.07 -5.86 3.12
N VAL A 24 14.86 -5.31 4.04
CA VAL A 24 14.92 -3.85 4.26
C VAL A 24 15.31 -3.12 2.97
N GLU A 25 16.19 -3.72 2.16
CA GLU A 25 16.66 -3.12 0.92
C GLU A 25 15.54 -3.07 -0.13
N ASP A 26 14.73 -4.12 -0.23
CA ASP A 26 13.53 -4.11 -1.08
C ASP A 26 12.54 -3.03 -0.64
N HIS A 27 12.37 -2.88 0.68
CA HIS A 27 11.54 -1.81 1.23
C HIS A 27 12.09 -0.42 0.92
N ARG A 28 13.42 -0.22 0.99
CA ARG A 28 14.07 1.03 0.61
C ARG A 28 13.82 1.39 -0.84
N LYS A 29 14.06 0.44 -1.75
CA LYS A 29 13.83 0.62 -3.19
C LYS A 29 12.36 0.91 -3.49
N ALA A 30 11.44 0.14 -2.91
CA ALA A 30 10.01 0.33 -3.15
C ALA A 30 9.46 1.66 -2.62
N THR A 31 10.20 2.32 -1.72
CA THR A 31 9.82 3.55 -1.06
C THR A 31 10.75 4.71 -1.42
N GLU A 32 11.46 4.59 -2.55
CA GLU A 32 12.32 5.66 -3.06
C GLU A 32 11.52 6.95 -3.31
N GLY A 33 12.09 8.09 -2.89
CA GLY A 33 11.41 9.39 -2.94
C GLY A 33 10.34 9.62 -1.87
N ILE A 34 10.14 8.68 -0.94
CA ILE A 34 9.24 8.81 0.21
C ILE A 34 10.05 8.64 1.50
N GLU A 35 9.99 9.66 2.36
CA GLU A 35 10.65 9.61 3.66
C GLU A 35 9.80 8.79 4.63
N CYS A 36 10.33 7.67 5.10
CA CYS A 36 9.63 6.81 6.05
C CYS A 36 10.59 5.96 6.86
N ARG A 37 10.08 5.33 7.91
CA ARG A 37 10.81 4.33 8.70
C ARG A 37 11.26 3.18 7.79
N LYS A 38 12.53 2.77 7.85
CA LYS A 38 13.13 1.74 6.99
C LYS A 38 13.77 0.60 7.79
N ASP A 39 13.18 0.20 8.90
CA ASP A 39 13.68 -0.92 9.70
C ASP A 39 12.88 -2.21 9.49
N LYS A 40 13.29 -3.28 10.19
CA LYS A 40 12.72 -4.62 10.00
C LYS A 40 11.26 -4.72 10.44
N ASP A 41 10.84 -3.87 11.37
CA ASP A 41 9.50 -3.96 11.96
C ASP A 41 8.40 -3.50 11.00
N VAL A 42 8.79 -2.72 9.98
CA VAL A 42 7.88 -2.16 8.96
C VAL A 42 7.96 -2.85 7.60
N ILE A 43 8.77 -3.90 7.45
CA ILE A 43 8.93 -4.61 6.16
C ILE A 43 7.61 -5.20 5.67
N ASP A 44 6.72 -5.64 6.56
CA ASP A 44 5.41 -6.15 6.15
C ASP A 44 4.46 -5.10 5.58
N GLU A 45 4.86 -3.83 5.60
CA GLU A 45 4.13 -2.69 5.06
C GLU A 45 4.74 -2.17 3.76
N THR A 46 5.70 -2.90 3.18
CA THR A 46 6.24 -2.55 1.87
C THR A 46 5.14 -2.51 0.80
N PRO A 47 5.21 -1.59 -0.18
CA PRO A 47 4.18 -1.48 -1.23
C PRO A 47 3.84 -2.81 -1.92
N MET A 48 4.82 -3.68 -2.13
CA MET A 48 4.65 -5.01 -2.74
C MET A 48 3.81 -6.00 -1.92
N ALA A 49 3.52 -5.71 -0.64
CA ALA A 49 2.63 -6.53 0.18
C ALA A 49 1.14 -6.21 -0.05
N TYR A 50 0.84 -5.15 -0.80
CA TYR A 50 -0.50 -4.68 -1.13
C TYR A 50 -0.84 -4.91 -2.60
N LYS A 51 -2.14 -4.89 -2.93
CA LYS A 51 -2.59 -4.84 -4.32
C LYS A 51 -2.24 -3.50 -4.94
N ASP A 52 -2.23 -3.47 -6.27
CA ASP A 52 -2.23 -2.21 -6.99
C ASP A 52 -3.54 -1.44 -6.69
N ILE A 53 -3.40 -0.22 -6.17
CA ILE A 53 -4.53 0.64 -5.86
C ILE A 53 -5.28 1.05 -7.12
N ASP A 54 -4.59 1.24 -8.24
CA ASP A 54 -5.21 1.67 -9.49
C ASP A 54 -6.13 0.58 -10.03
N ALA A 55 -5.73 -0.69 -9.90
CA ALA A 55 -6.59 -1.82 -10.23
C ALA A 55 -7.84 -1.90 -9.34
N VAL A 56 -7.72 -1.57 -8.05
CA VAL A 56 -8.87 -1.53 -7.13
C VAL A 56 -9.82 -0.38 -7.48
N MET A 57 -9.28 0.80 -7.82
CA MET A 57 -10.08 1.95 -8.22
C MET A 57 -10.82 1.71 -9.54
N GLU A 58 -10.15 1.11 -10.53
CA GLU A 58 -10.77 0.74 -11.81
C GLU A 58 -11.93 -0.26 -11.61
N ALA A 59 -11.77 -1.25 -10.73
CA ALA A 59 -12.81 -2.24 -10.44
C ALA A 59 -14.07 -1.65 -9.78
N GLN A 60 -13.98 -0.46 -9.18
CA GLN A 60 -15.11 0.21 -8.50
C GLN A 60 -15.49 1.54 -9.14
N LYS A 61 -15.04 1.82 -10.38
CA LYS A 61 -15.30 3.09 -11.08
C LYS A 61 -16.78 3.44 -11.27
N GLU A 62 -17.67 2.45 -11.25
CA GLU A 62 -19.12 2.67 -11.32
C GLU A 62 -19.76 3.01 -9.96
N LEU A 63 -19.02 2.82 -8.86
CA LEU A 63 -19.48 3.04 -7.49
C LEU A 63 -18.96 4.34 -6.88
N VAL A 64 -17.86 4.89 -7.42
CA VAL A 64 -17.16 6.04 -6.85
C VAL A 64 -16.73 7.03 -7.92
N GLU A 65 -16.62 8.29 -7.54
CA GLU A 65 -16.00 9.35 -8.35
C GLU A 65 -14.66 9.74 -7.72
N VAL A 66 -13.60 9.80 -8.52
CA VAL A 66 -12.28 10.24 -8.05
C VAL A 66 -12.23 11.76 -8.03
N VAL A 67 -12.24 12.35 -6.84
CA VAL A 67 -12.13 13.80 -6.68
C VAL A 67 -10.66 14.26 -6.75
N HIS A 68 -9.77 13.54 -6.08
CA HIS A 68 -8.33 13.86 -6.02
C HIS A 68 -7.46 12.60 -5.91
N THR A 69 -6.23 12.70 -6.42
CA THR A 69 -5.17 11.69 -6.22
C THR A 69 -4.05 12.32 -5.41
N LEU A 70 -3.67 11.68 -4.31
CA LEU A 70 -2.62 12.15 -3.42
C LEU A 70 -1.42 11.22 -3.48
N LYS A 71 -0.22 11.82 -3.49
CA LYS A 71 1.05 11.09 -3.37
C LYS A 71 1.73 11.46 -2.07
N GLN A 72 2.06 10.46 -1.27
CA GLN A 72 2.79 10.65 -0.02
C GLN A 72 4.22 11.15 -0.28
N ILE A 73 4.68 12.05 0.60
CA ILE A 73 6.08 12.51 0.69
C ILE A 73 6.75 12.02 1.97
N VAL A 74 5.97 11.85 3.04
CA VAL A 74 6.42 11.36 4.35
C VAL A 74 5.41 10.34 4.87
N CYS A 75 5.88 9.25 5.47
CA CYS A 75 5.07 8.24 6.14
C CYS A 75 5.63 7.94 7.54
N VAL A 76 4.86 8.30 8.57
CA VAL A 76 5.18 8.03 9.99
C VAL A 76 4.30 6.88 10.47
N LYS A 77 4.92 5.79 10.91
CA LYS A 77 4.25 4.67 11.57
C LYS A 77 4.78 4.48 12.99
N GLY A 78 3.86 4.26 13.93
CA GLY A 78 4.13 3.87 15.31
C GLY A 78 4.31 2.37 15.47
#